data_AF-S8C6V9-F1
#
_entry.id   AF-S8C6V9-F1
#
_cell.length_a   1.000
_cell.length_b   1.000
_cell.length_c   1.000
_cell.angle_alpha   90.00
_cell.angle_beta   90.00
_cell.angle_gamma   90.00
#
_symmetry.space_group_name_H-M   'P 1'
#
loop_
_entity.id
_entity.type
_entity.pdbx_description
1 polymer ?
#
loop_
_entity_poly.entity_id
_entity_poly.type
_entity_poly.pdbx_seq_one_letter_code
_entity_poly.pdbx_strand_id
1 'polypeptide(L)'
;MNDGVDKLVIFLGKRAGIDKLVKTIQYASKLTHWHLRNTRSDLADRAKKWELSSGLARKAYRTGQFVAAFNDLRRRNGPPPSALSVAANAGQMAYYFFDHVLWLARIGVLDGKRAASASFVSAFGEAIWYVCNLIADAKAIAAGIRAEREIGASEKKGEIEKIRAGRTMRLMGMAADSADFVIAAAEIHPNPFCNHVITLGISGLISAWAGWYRNWP
;
A
#
# COMPACT_ATOMS: atom_id res chain seq x y z
N MET A 1 10.43 8.13 -22.36
CA MET A 1 8.99 7.92 -22.12
C MET A 1 8.36 7.55 -23.45
N ASN A 2 8.55 6.31 -23.93
CA ASN A 2 8.49 6.05 -25.39
C ASN A 2 7.70 4.81 -25.83
N ASP A 3 7.13 3.99 -24.94
CA ASP A 3 6.34 2.82 -25.37
C ASP A 3 4.93 2.73 -24.75
N GLY A 4 4.16 1.73 -25.19
CA GLY A 4 2.79 1.50 -24.74
C GLY A 4 2.68 1.10 -23.27
N VAL A 5 3.67 0.38 -22.72
CA VAL A 5 3.69 -0.02 -21.31
C VAL A 5 3.81 1.22 -20.43
N ASP A 6 4.61 2.18 -20.84
CA ASP A 6 4.80 3.44 -20.13
C ASP A 6 3.52 4.27 -20.03
N LYS A 7 2.83 4.40 -21.16
CA LYS A 7 1.54 5.10 -21.25
C LYS A 7 0.49 4.39 -20.40
N LEU A 8 0.49 3.05 -20.40
CA LEU A 8 -0.40 2.25 -19.57
C LEU A 8 -0.13 2.48 -18.09
N VAL A 9 1.12 2.45 -17.63
CA VAL A 9 1.46 2.72 -16.22
C VAL A 9 0.97 4.10 -15.77
N ILE A 10 1.19 5.14 -16.59
CA ILE A 10 0.69 6.49 -16.31
C ILE A 10 -0.85 6.50 -16.22
N PHE A 11 -1.53 5.85 -17.16
CA PHE A 11 -2.99 5.77 -17.17
C PHE A 11 -3.54 5.07 -15.92
N LEU A 12 -2.97 3.92 -15.55
CA LEU A 12 -3.38 3.16 -14.37
C LEU A 12 -3.12 3.94 -13.07
N GLY A 13 -2.04 4.72 -13.02
CA GLY A 13 -1.66 5.57 -11.88
C GLY A 13 -2.66 6.67 -11.54
N LYS A 14 -3.44 7.17 -12.52
CA LYS A 14 -4.48 8.19 -12.28
C LYS A 14 -5.55 7.76 -11.27
N ARG A 15 -5.74 6.45 -11.08
CA ARG A 15 -6.74 5.89 -10.15
C ARG A 15 -6.22 5.74 -8.71
N ALA A 16 -4.94 6.03 -8.45
CA ALA A 16 -4.34 5.86 -7.13
C ALA A 16 -5.01 6.70 -6.04
N GLY A 17 -5.38 7.95 -6.34
CA GLY A 17 -6.10 8.82 -5.40
C GLY A 17 -7.47 8.26 -5.02
N ILE A 18 -8.21 7.73 -6.00
CA ILE A 18 -9.53 7.12 -5.78
C ILE A 18 -9.39 5.87 -4.89
N ASP A 19 -8.39 5.01 -5.11
CA ASP A 19 -8.14 3.86 -4.21
C ASP A 19 -7.91 4.30 -2.76
N LYS A 20 -7.12 5.35 -2.52
CA LYS A 20 -6.87 5.87 -1.16
C LYS A 20 -8.12 6.44 -0.51
N LEU A 21 -8.97 7.14 -1.28
CA LEU A 21 -10.27 7.60 -0.78
C LEU A 21 -11.17 6.44 -0.38
N VAL A 22 -11.31 5.44 -1.26
CA VAL A 22 -12.15 4.29 -0.97
C VAL A 22 -11.57 3.45 0.18
N LYS A 23 -10.24 3.46 0.37
CA LYS A 23 -9.58 2.89 1.56
C LYS A 23 -10.01 3.59 2.84
N THR A 24 -9.99 4.93 2.87
CA THR A 24 -10.46 5.71 4.02
C THR A 24 -11.89 5.33 4.37
N ILE A 25 -12.77 5.29 3.37
CA ILE A 25 -14.18 4.90 3.55
C ILE A 25 -14.29 3.49 4.12
N GLN A 26 -13.60 2.50 3.52
CA GLN A 26 -13.64 1.11 3.96
C GLN A 26 -13.31 0.97 5.45
N TYR A 27 -12.19 1.54 5.89
CA TYR A 27 -11.72 1.36 7.26
C TYR A 27 -12.47 2.25 8.27
N ALA A 28 -12.99 3.41 7.85
CA ALA A 28 -13.95 4.17 8.64
C ALA A 28 -15.22 3.34 8.89
N SER A 29 -15.82 2.77 7.85
CA SER A 29 -17.01 1.91 7.98
C SER A 29 -16.74 0.67 8.84
N LYS A 30 -15.53 0.11 8.80
CA LYS A 30 -15.11 -1.00 9.66
C LYS A 30 -15.14 -0.63 11.15
N LEU A 31 -14.63 0.55 11.51
CA LEU A 31 -14.67 1.06 12.88
C LEU A 31 -16.10 1.44 13.30
N THR A 32 -16.89 2.04 12.40
CA THR A 32 -18.30 2.33 12.64
C THR A 32 -19.10 1.07 12.93
N HIS A 33 -18.92 0.00 12.14
CA HIS A 33 -19.54 -1.30 12.41
C HIS A 33 -19.16 -1.82 13.80
N TRP A 34 -17.88 -1.77 14.17
CA TRP A 34 -17.42 -2.21 15.49
C TRP A 34 -18.06 -1.43 16.64
N HIS A 35 -18.21 -0.11 16.49
CA HIS A 35 -18.84 0.74 17.49
C HIS A 35 -20.35 0.48 17.62
N LEU A 36 -21.04 0.24 16.51
CA LEU A 36 -22.50 0.11 16.47
C LEU A 36 -23.02 -1.31 16.74
N ARG A 37 -22.16 -2.34 16.64
CA ARG A 37 -22.58 -3.77 16.74
C ARG A 37 -23.36 -4.12 18.01
N ASN A 38 -23.10 -3.41 19.12
CA ASN A 38 -23.74 -3.67 20.42
C ASN A 38 -24.94 -2.75 20.71
N THR A 39 -25.16 -1.71 19.91
CA THR A 39 -26.17 -0.66 20.20
C THR A 39 -27.24 -0.58 19.11
N ARG A 40 -26.87 -0.74 17.83
CA ARG A 40 -27.77 -0.58 16.68
C ARG A 40 -27.41 -1.57 15.57
N SER A 41 -28.00 -2.76 15.61
CA SER A 41 -27.71 -3.86 14.67
C SER A 41 -27.94 -3.49 13.21
N ASP A 42 -29.07 -2.85 12.86
CA ASP A 42 -29.35 -2.45 11.46
C ASP A 42 -28.28 -1.49 10.89
N LEU A 43 -27.85 -0.50 11.68
CA LEU A 43 -26.80 0.43 11.25
C LEU A 43 -25.43 -0.24 11.18
N ALA A 44 -25.15 -1.18 12.08
CA ALA A 44 -23.93 -1.98 12.02
C ALA A 44 -23.88 -2.80 10.72
N ASP A 45 -24.97 -3.44 10.32
CA ASP A 45 -25.05 -4.22 9.08
C ASP A 45 -24.85 -3.35 7.85
N ARG A 46 -25.42 -2.14 7.83
CA ARG A 46 -25.18 -1.16 6.75
C ARG A 46 -23.72 -0.75 6.69
N ALA A 47 -23.09 -0.46 7.83
CA ALA A 47 -21.67 -0.15 7.89
C ALA A 47 -20.81 -1.33 7.42
N LYS A 48 -21.21 -2.57 7.73
CA LYS A 48 -20.51 -3.78 7.25
C LYS A 48 -20.61 -3.93 5.73
N LYS A 49 -21.80 -3.71 5.15
CA LYS A 49 -22.01 -3.72 3.69
C LYS A 49 -21.16 -2.64 3.01
N TRP A 50 -21.03 -1.48 3.64
CA TRP A 50 -20.18 -0.40 3.14
C TRP A 50 -18.70 -0.79 3.15
N GLU A 51 -18.19 -1.34 4.27
CA GLU A 51 -16.82 -1.87 4.36
C GLU A 51 -16.53 -2.87 3.22
N LEU A 52 -17.40 -3.87 3.04
CA LEU A 52 -17.20 -4.93 2.05
C LEU A 52 -17.24 -4.39 0.61
N SER A 53 -18.19 -3.51 0.31
CA SER A 53 -18.35 -2.91 -1.02
C SER A 53 -17.16 -2.02 -1.39
N SER A 54 -16.70 -1.18 -0.44
CA SER A 54 -15.51 -0.36 -0.62
C SER A 54 -14.26 -1.22 -0.80
N GLY A 55 -14.13 -2.33 -0.05
CA GLY A 55 -13.02 -3.27 -0.22
C GLY A 55 -12.97 -3.91 -1.61
N LEU A 56 -14.11 -4.28 -2.19
CA LEU A 56 -14.18 -4.81 -3.56
C LEU A 56 -13.85 -3.74 -4.61
N ALA A 57 -14.38 -2.53 -4.45
CA ALA A 57 -14.11 -1.42 -5.36
C ALA A 57 -12.60 -1.08 -5.43
N ARG A 58 -11.90 -1.09 -4.30
CA ARG A 58 -10.44 -0.88 -4.26
C ARG A 58 -9.67 -1.88 -5.11
N LYS A 59 -9.96 -3.17 -4.97
CA LYS A 59 -9.31 -4.21 -5.78
C LYS A 59 -9.53 -3.96 -7.28
N ALA A 60 -10.73 -3.55 -7.66
CA ALA A 60 -11.03 -3.16 -9.05
C ALA A 60 -10.14 -1.99 -9.52
N TYR A 61 -10.00 -0.92 -8.73
CA TYR A 61 -9.15 0.23 -9.07
C TYR A 61 -7.66 -0.09 -9.16
N ARG A 62 -7.19 -1.12 -8.43
CA ARG A 62 -5.79 -1.56 -8.45
C ARG A 62 -5.48 -2.56 -9.58
N THR A 63 -6.48 -2.97 -10.35
CA THR A 63 -6.30 -3.81 -11.53
C THR A 63 -5.24 -3.23 -12.47
N GLY A 64 -4.29 -4.08 -12.86
CA GLY A 64 -3.18 -3.72 -13.75
C GLY A 64 -1.98 -3.06 -13.06
N GLN A 65 -2.06 -2.72 -11.76
CA GLN A 65 -0.93 -2.08 -11.06
C GLN A 65 0.33 -2.94 -10.98
N PHE A 66 0.23 -4.28 -11.15
CA PHE A 66 1.40 -5.16 -11.28
C PHE A 66 2.32 -4.75 -12.45
N VAL A 67 1.78 -4.11 -13.49
CA VAL A 67 2.55 -3.62 -14.64
C VAL A 67 3.48 -2.48 -14.25
N ALA A 68 3.13 -1.68 -13.23
CA ALA A 68 3.99 -0.60 -12.74
C ALA A 68 5.30 -1.15 -12.17
N ALA A 69 5.21 -2.15 -11.29
CA ALA A 69 6.36 -2.82 -10.70
C ALA A 69 7.25 -3.52 -11.76
N PHE A 70 6.63 -4.12 -12.77
CA PHE A 70 7.35 -4.66 -13.92
C PHE A 70 8.08 -3.56 -14.70
N ASN A 71 7.42 -2.43 -14.96
CA ASN A 71 7.99 -1.32 -15.69
C ASN A 71 9.16 -0.67 -14.93
N ASP A 72 9.08 -0.61 -13.60
CA ASP A 72 10.13 -0.08 -12.72
C ASP A 72 11.39 -0.95 -12.71
N LEU A 73 11.27 -2.26 -12.93
CA LEU A 73 12.42 -3.13 -13.16
C LEU A 73 12.99 -2.94 -14.57
N ARG A 74 12.11 -2.86 -15.57
CA ARG A 74 12.48 -2.77 -16.99
C ARG A 74 13.19 -1.46 -17.35
N ARG A 75 12.75 -0.33 -16.79
CA ARG A 75 13.25 1.02 -17.14
C ARG A 75 14.47 1.47 -16.34
N ARG A 76 15.03 0.62 -15.49
CA ARG A 76 16.20 1.01 -14.70
C ARG A 76 17.40 1.24 -15.60
N ASN A 77 17.85 2.48 -15.59
CA ASN A 77 19.12 2.89 -16.16
C ASN A 77 20.12 3.02 -15.01
N GLY A 78 21.21 2.25 -15.03
CA GLY A 78 22.26 2.31 -14.01
C GLY A 78 22.77 0.93 -13.58
N PRO A 79 23.45 0.85 -12.42
CA PRO A 79 23.97 -0.39 -11.87
C PRO A 79 22.87 -1.45 -11.67
N PRO A 80 23.23 -2.75 -11.64
CA PRO A 80 22.27 -3.82 -11.45
C PRO A 80 21.44 -3.59 -10.19
N PRO A 81 20.13 -3.88 -10.24
CA PRO A 81 19.24 -3.64 -9.12
C PRO A 81 19.71 -4.44 -7.91
N SER A 82 19.75 -3.80 -6.74
CA SER A 82 20.03 -4.51 -5.50
C SER A 82 19.00 -5.63 -5.30
N ALA A 83 19.42 -6.73 -4.68
CA ALA A 83 18.53 -7.85 -4.37
C ALA A 83 17.26 -7.39 -3.62
N LEU A 84 17.41 -6.42 -2.70
CA LEU A 84 16.31 -5.78 -1.99
C LEU A 84 15.29 -5.16 -2.94
N SER A 85 15.76 -4.48 -3.98
CA SER A 85 14.89 -3.80 -4.92
C SER A 85 14.23 -4.76 -5.91
N VAL A 86 14.90 -5.84 -6.29
CA VAL A 86 14.30 -6.91 -7.09
C VAL A 86 13.18 -7.58 -6.29
N ALA A 87 13.46 -7.92 -5.02
CA ALA A 87 12.49 -8.52 -4.11
C ALA A 87 11.27 -7.61 -3.89
N ALA A 88 11.48 -6.31 -3.69
CA ALA A 88 10.39 -5.33 -3.55
C ALA A 88 9.44 -5.33 -4.76
N ASN A 89 9.98 -5.21 -5.97
CA ASN A 89 9.17 -5.15 -7.19
C ASN A 89 8.51 -6.50 -7.49
N ALA A 90 9.20 -7.62 -7.26
CA ALA A 90 8.62 -8.96 -7.42
C ALA A 90 7.45 -9.19 -6.44
N GLY A 91 7.61 -8.78 -5.18
CA GLY A 91 6.55 -8.82 -4.17
C GLY A 91 5.35 -7.96 -4.58
N GLN A 92 5.59 -6.74 -5.05
CA GLN A 92 4.54 -5.84 -5.53
C GLN A 92 3.79 -6.39 -6.77
N MET A 93 4.51 -7.03 -7.70
CA MET A 93 3.91 -7.71 -8.85
C MET A 93 3.01 -8.86 -8.41
N ALA A 94 3.52 -9.74 -7.54
CA ALA A 94 2.75 -10.88 -7.01
C ALA A 94 1.51 -10.40 -6.27
N TYR A 95 1.65 -9.39 -5.42
CA TYR A 95 0.54 -8.76 -4.71
C TYR A 95 -0.58 -8.34 -5.66
N TYR A 96 -0.31 -7.40 -6.57
CA TYR A 96 -1.37 -6.85 -7.43
C TYR A 96 -1.95 -7.86 -8.41
N PHE A 97 -1.14 -8.82 -8.86
CA PHE A 97 -1.61 -9.87 -9.75
C PHE A 97 -2.59 -10.81 -9.04
N PHE A 98 -2.22 -11.34 -7.86
CA PHE A 98 -3.07 -12.25 -7.11
C PHE A 98 -4.24 -11.55 -6.43
N ASP A 99 -4.13 -10.26 -6.09
CA ASP A 99 -5.25 -9.44 -5.65
C ASP A 99 -6.33 -9.32 -6.74
N HIS A 100 -5.93 -9.26 -8.01
CA HIS A 100 -6.85 -9.26 -9.14
C HIS A 100 -7.53 -10.62 -9.34
N VAL A 101 -6.77 -11.72 -9.23
CA VAL A 101 -7.35 -13.09 -9.25
C VAL A 101 -8.37 -13.27 -8.13
N LEU A 102 -8.05 -12.82 -6.92
CA LEU A 102 -8.96 -12.85 -5.78
C LEU A 102 -10.21 -12.00 -6.01
N TRP A 103 -10.06 -10.81 -6.60
CA TRP A 103 -11.19 -9.97 -6.96
C TRP A 103 -12.12 -10.66 -7.96
N LEU A 104 -11.58 -11.24 -9.04
CA LEU A 104 -12.34 -11.99 -10.04
C LEU A 104 -13.06 -13.20 -9.43
N ALA A 105 -12.43 -13.90 -8.49
CA ALA A 105 -13.06 -15.00 -7.76
C ALA A 105 -14.22 -14.52 -6.87
N ARG A 106 -14.08 -13.36 -6.20
CA ARG A 106 -15.13 -12.81 -5.32
C ARG A 106 -16.36 -12.29 -6.08
N ILE A 107 -16.19 -11.86 -7.33
CA ILE A 107 -17.31 -11.42 -8.19
C ILE A 107 -17.91 -12.55 -9.04
N GLY A 108 -17.42 -13.79 -8.88
CA GLY A 108 -17.96 -14.97 -9.56
C GLY A 108 -17.45 -15.23 -10.98
N VAL A 109 -16.42 -14.50 -11.45
CA VAL A 109 -15.80 -14.74 -12.77
C VAL A 109 -14.86 -15.94 -12.73
N LEU A 110 -14.18 -16.17 -11.60
CA LEU A 110 -13.30 -17.33 -11.37
C LEU A 110 -13.86 -18.24 -10.28
N ASP A 111 -13.47 -19.51 -10.30
CA ASP A 111 -13.81 -20.48 -9.25
C ASP A 111 -13.30 -20.00 -7.88
N GLY A 112 -14.22 -19.93 -6.91
CA GLY A 112 -13.96 -19.54 -5.53
C GLY A 112 -12.91 -20.41 -4.82
N LYS A 113 -12.67 -21.64 -5.29
CA LYS A 113 -11.59 -22.51 -4.76
C LYS A 113 -10.20 -21.87 -4.83
N ARG A 114 -9.96 -21.00 -5.82
CA ARG A 114 -8.68 -20.29 -6.01
C ARG A 114 -8.58 -19.03 -5.16
N ALA A 115 -9.66 -18.59 -4.52
CA ALA A 115 -9.68 -17.33 -3.76
C ALA A 115 -8.77 -17.40 -2.53
N ALA A 116 -8.79 -18.50 -1.78
CA ALA A 116 -7.98 -18.65 -0.57
C ALA A 116 -6.47 -18.63 -0.89
N SER A 117 -6.04 -19.42 -1.88
CA SER A 117 -4.64 -19.45 -2.33
C SER A 117 -4.20 -18.11 -2.91
N ALA A 118 -5.05 -17.46 -3.71
CA ALA A 118 -4.73 -16.14 -4.26
C ALA A 118 -4.63 -15.07 -3.15
N SER A 119 -5.50 -15.12 -2.13
CA SER A 119 -5.44 -14.23 -0.97
C SER A 119 -4.11 -14.36 -0.23
N PHE A 120 -3.70 -15.59 0.07
CA PHE A 120 -2.44 -15.86 0.75
C PHE A 120 -1.22 -15.37 -0.05
N VAL A 121 -1.12 -15.74 -1.34
CA VAL A 121 0.02 -15.33 -2.18
C VAL A 121 0.06 -13.81 -2.36
N SER A 122 -1.11 -13.18 -2.52
CA SER A 122 -1.24 -11.73 -2.58
C SER A 122 -0.69 -11.08 -1.30
N ALA A 123 -1.16 -11.51 -0.13
CA ALA A 123 -0.74 -10.96 1.15
C ALA A 123 0.75 -11.22 1.44
N PHE A 124 1.27 -12.38 1.07
CA PHE A 124 2.69 -12.70 1.21
C PHE A 124 3.59 -11.82 0.33
N GLY A 125 3.20 -11.61 -0.94
CA GLY A 125 3.90 -10.69 -1.83
C GLY A 125 3.86 -9.25 -1.32
N GLU A 126 2.72 -8.83 -0.78
CA GLU A 126 2.52 -7.51 -0.15
C GLU A 126 3.43 -7.34 1.07
N ALA A 127 3.53 -8.34 1.94
CA ALA A 127 4.42 -8.32 3.10
C ALA A 127 5.90 -8.22 2.72
N ILE A 128 6.36 -8.99 1.74
CA ILE A 128 7.74 -8.89 1.22
C ILE A 128 8.01 -7.49 0.70
N TRP A 129 7.08 -6.94 -0.09
CA TRP A 129 7.22 -5.61 -0.66
C TRP A 129 7.37 -4.54 0.43
N TYR A 130 6.52 -4.54 1.45
CA TYR A 130 6.59 -3.58 2.55
C TYR A 130 7.86 -3.71 3.39
N VAL A 131 8.30 -4.93 3.71
CA VAL A 131 9.56 -5.14 4.44
C VAL A 131 10.73 -4.58 3.63
N CYS A 132 10.75 -4.82 2.31
CA CYS A 132 11.81 -4.31 1.46
C CYS A 132 11.80 -2.77 1.36
N ASN A 133 10.62 -2.15 1.24
CA ASN A 133 10.48 -0.69 1.22
C ASN A 133 10.90 -0.05 2.56
N LEU A 134 10.53 -0.65 3.69
CA LEU A 134 10.95 -0.19 5.02
C LEU A 134 12.46 -0.13 5.16
N ILE A 135 13.16 -1.18 4.71
CA ILE A 135 14.62 -1.23 4.71
C ILE A 135 15.20 -0.16 3.76
N ALA A 136 14.60 0.01 2.58
CA ALA A 136 15.05 1.00 1.60
C ALA A 136 14.88 2.44 2.11
N ASP A 137 13.73 2.77 2.70
CA ASP A 137 13.46 4.09 3.27
C ASP A 137 14.32 4.36 4.50
N ALA A 138 14.56 3.37 5.37
CA ALA A 138 15.48 3.52 6.50
C ALA A 138 16.91 3.85 6.01
N LYS A 139 17.41 3.16 4.97
CA LYS A 139 18.71 3.46 4.36
C LYS A 139 18.75 4.86 3.76
N ALA A 140 17.68 5.28 3.07
CA ALA A 140 17.61 6.59 2.44
C ALA A 140 17.51 7.73 3.46
N ILE A 141 16.79 7.54 4.58
CA ILE A 141 16.75 8.49 5.70
C ILE A 141 18.13 8.61 6.33
N ALA A 142 18.81 7.50 6.61
CA ALA A 142 20.16 7.51 7.17
C ALA A 142 21.17 8.22 6.26
N ALA A 143 21.07 8.01 4.94
CA ALA A 143 21.88 8.74 3.97
C ALA A 143 21.56 10.24 3.95
N GLY A 144 20.27 10.62 3.97
CA GLY A 144 19.84 12.01 4.02
C GLY A 144 20.29 12.75 5.29
N ILE A 145 20.33 12.08 6.44
CA ILE A 145 20.85 12.65 7.70
C ILE A 145 22.36 12.89 7.60
N ARG A 146 23.13 11.97 7.00
CA ARG A 146 24.57 12.18 6.77
C ARG A 146 24.82 13.36 5.83
N ALA A 147 24.08 13.42 4.72
CA ALA A 147 24.17 14.54 3.78
C ALA A 147 23.83 15.89 4.43
N GLU A 148 22.79 15.96 5.29
CA GLU A 148 22.45 17.19 6.03
C GLU A 148 23.61 17.63 6.96
N ARG A 149 24.31 16.69 7.59
CA ARG A 149 25.47 16.99 8.45
C ARG A 149 26.67 17.49 7.67
N GLU A 150 26.89 16.96 6.47
CA GLU A 150 28.02 17.34 5.60
C GLU A 150 27.85 18.73 4.98
N ILE A 151 26.62 19.16 4.68
CA ILE A 151 26.32 20.45 4.05
C ILE A 151 26.51 21.65 5.03
N GLY A 152 26.42 21.42 6.34
CA GLY A 152 26.53 22.48 7.34
C GLY A 152 25.33 23.47 7.35
N ALA A 153 25.14 24.21 8.44
CA ALA A 153 23.90 24.97 8.68
C ALA A 153 23.74 26.26 7.84
N SER A 154 24.80 26.78 7.20
CA SER A 154 24.81 28.15 6.66
C SER A 154 24.88 28.27 5.14
N GLU A 155 25.45 27.31 4.40
CA GLU A 155 25.75 27.55 2.98
C GLU A 155 24.62 27.19 2.01
N LYS A 156 23.67 26.30 2.38
CA LYS A 156 22.64 25.82 1.44
C LYS A 156 21.28 25.48 2.07
N LYS A 157 20.63 26.49 2.68
CA LYS A 157 19.30 26.35 3.31
C LYS A 157 18.26 25.62 2.43
N GLY A 158 18.21 25.93 1.13
CA GLY A 158 17.28 25.30 0.19
C GLY A 158 17.56 23.82 -0.12
N GLU A 159 18.81 23.35 -0.06
CA GLU A 159 19.12 21.92 -0.19
C GLU A 159 18.73 21.15 1.08
N ILE A 160 18.96 21.74 2.25
CA ILE A 160 18.55 21.17 3.54
C ILE A 160 17.03 21.03 3.61
N GLU A 161 16.28 22.05 3.19
CA GLU A 161 14.82 22.00 3.14
C GLU A 161 14.31 20.86 2.25
N LYS A 162 14.93 20.64 1.08
CA LYS A 162 14.61 19.49 0.20
C LYS A 162 14.89 18.15 0.88
N ILE A 163 16.02 18.01 1.58
CA ILE A 163 16.37 16.79 2.32
C ILE A 163 15.36 16.55 3.46
N ARG A 164 14.95 17.60 4.18
CA ARG A 164 13.95 17.51 5.25
C ARG A 164 12.57 17.14 4.71
N ALA A 165 12.12 17.78 3.64
CA ALA A 165 10.86 17.44 2.97
C ALA A 165 10.87 15.98 2.49
N GLY A 166 11.95 15.55 1.84
CA GLY A 166 12.13 14.16 1.42
C GLY A 166 12.10 13.17 2.58
N ARG A 167 12.66 13.53 3.73
CA ARG A 167 12.62 12.72 4.96
C ARG A 167 11.21 12.59 5.51
N THR A 168 10.45 13.69 5.57
CA THR A 168 9.04 13.65 5.98
C THR A 168 8.23 12.70 5.08
N MET A 169 8.41 12.77 3.76
CA MET A 169 7.72 11.89 2.82
C MET A 169 8.07 10.41 3.02
N ARG A 170 9.34 10.11 3.35
CA ARG A 170 9.79 8.74 3.66
C ARG A 170 9.26 8.25 5.00
N LEU A 171 9.25 9.08 6.04
CA LEU A 171 8.67 8.73 7.33
C LEU A 171 7.17 8.42 7.20
N MET A 172 6.44 9.19 6.40
CA MET A 172 5.05 8.88 6.06
C MET A 172 4.92 7.57 5.27
N GLY A 173 5.87 7.29 4.37
CA GLY A 173 5.97 6.00 3.68
C GLY A 173 6.14 4.83 4.65
N MET A 174 7.10 4.93 5.56
CA MET A 174 7.36 3.90 6.56
C MET A 174 6.15 3.68 7.49
N ALA A 175 5.45 4.74 7.89
CA ALA A 175 4.22 4.63 8.67
C ALA A 175 3.12 3.88 7.89
N ALA A 176 2.95 4.21 6.60
CA ALA A 176 1.99 3.52 5.73
C ALA A 176 2.33 2.04 5.54
N ASP A 177 3.59 1.75 5.24
CA ASP A 177 4.09 0.40 4.96
C ASP A 177 4.04 -0.47 6.23
N SER A 178 4.34 0.10 7.40
CA SER A 178 4.21 -0.61 8.69
C SER A 178 2.75 -0.95 8.99
N ALA A 179 1.84 -0.01 8.75
CA ALA A 179 0.42 -0.21 8.98
C ALA A 179 -0.16 -1.24 8.00
N ASP A 180 0.21 -1.17 6.72
CA ASP A 180 -0.22 -2.15 5.73
C ASP A 180 0.42 -3.53 5.94
N PHE A 181 1.64 -3.61 6.46
CA PHE A 181 2.25 -4.87 6.88
C PHE A 181 1.42 -5.58 7.97
N VAL A 182 0.86 -4.84 8.93
CA VAL A 182 -0.05 -5.44 9.94
C VAL A 182 -1.29 -6.06 9.28
N ILE A 183 -1.83 -5.40 8.25
CA ILE A 183 -2.99 -5.90 7.49
C ILE A 183 -2.60 -7.17 6.70
N ALA A 184 -1.45 -7.17 6.03
CA ALA A 184 -0.95 -8.34 5.33
C ALA A 184 -0.67 -9.51 6.29
N ALA A 185 -0.06 -9.24 7.44
CA ALA A 185 0.20 -10.23 8.48
C ALA A 185 -1.08 -10.89 9.02
N ALA A 186 -2.17 -10.11 9.14
CA ALA A 186 -3.48 -10.63 9.57
C ALA A 186 -4.08 -11.67 8.60
N GLU A 187 -3.69 -11.63 7.33
CA GLU A 187 -4.12 -12.56 6.29
C GLU A 187 -3.16 -13.77 6.18
N ILE A 188 -1.85 -13.56 6.32
CA ILE A 188 -0.84 -14.63 6.25
C ILE A 188 -0.91 -15.55 7.48
N HIS A 189 -0.93 -14.94 8.67
CA HIS A 189 -0.94 -15.66 9.93
C HIS A 189 -1.93 -14.99 10.91
N PRO A 190 -3.22 -15.40 10.85
CA PRO A 190 -4.25 -14.82 11.69
C PRO A 190 -3.89 -14.90 13.18
N ASN A 191 -3.98 -13.79 13.88
CA ASN A 191 -3.71 -13.72 15.31
C ASN A 191 -4.61 -12.68 16.00
N PRO A 192 -4.86 -12.80 17.32
CA PRO A 192 -5.81 -11.93 18.01
C PRO A 192 -5.50 -10.44 17.90
N PHE A 193 -4.22 -10.07 17.78
CA PHE A 193 -3.80 -8.68 17.68
C PHE A 193 -4.01 -8.11 16.27
N CYS A 194 -3.44 -8.75 15.24
CA CYS A 194 -3.54 -8.28 13.85
C CYS A 194 -4.96 -8.40 13.31
N ASN A 195 -5.76 -9.36 13.75
CA ASN A 195 -7.15 -9.51 13.30
C ASN A 195 -8.15 -8.70 14.14
N HIS A 196 -7.70 -8.04 15.21
CA HIS A 196 -8.56 -7.17 16.00
C HIS A 196 -9.09 -6.02 15.14
N VAL A 197 -10.38 -5.73 15.26
CA VAL A 197 -11.06 -4.77 14.37
C VAL A 197 -10.48 -3.36 14.50
N ILE A 198 -10.12 -2.95 15.72
CA ILE A 198 -9.47 -1.65 15.97
C ILE A 198 -8.09 -1.62 15.32
N THR A 199 -7.27 -2.66 15.48
CA THR A 199 -5.92 -2.73 14.89
C THR A 199 -6.01 -2.60 13.38
N LEU A 200 -6.87 -3.39 12.72
CA LEU A 200 -7.08 -3.30 11.27
C LEU A 200 -7.64 -1.95 10.84
N GLY A 201 -8.61 -1.41 11.60
CA GLY A 201 -9.23 -0.11 11.34
C GLY A 201 -8.22 1.04 11.36
N ILE A 202 -7.45 1.14 12.44
CA ILE A 202 -6.43 2.18 12.63
C ILE A 202 -5.31 2.02 11.60
N SER A 203 -4.78 0.80 11.40
CA SER A 203 -3.75 0.54 10.39
C SER A 203 -4.21 0.94 8.97
N GLY A 204 -5.45 0.61 8.63
CA GLY A 204 -6.02 0.97 7.33
C GLY A 204 -6.21 2.48 7.14
N LEU A 205 -6.52 3.22 8.21
CA LEU A 205 -6.64 4.69 8.18
C LEU A 205 -5.27 5.37 8.12
N ILE A 206 -4.29 4.94 8.92
CA ILE A 206 -2.92 5.48 8.90
C ILE A 206 -2.33 5.38 7.49
N SER A 207 -2.40 4.21 6.89
CA SER A 207 -1.89 3.97 5.53
C SER A 207 -2.69 4.71 4.45
N ALA A 208 -3.98 4.93 4.65
CA ALA A 208 -4.79 5.74 3.73
C ALA A 208 -4.36 7.21 3.79
N TRP A 209 -4.31 7.81 4.98
CA TRP A 209 -3.96 9.22 5.18
C TRP A 209 -2.51 9.54 4.83
N ALA A 210 -1.56 8.68 5.18
CA ALA A 210 -0.19 8.80 4.69
C ALA A 210 -0.15 8.74 3.14
N GLY A 211 -1.00 7.91 2.53
CA GLY A 211 -1.17 7.86 1.08
C GLY A 211 -1.78 9.14 0.48
N TRP A 212 -2.73 9.77 1.16
CA TRP A 212 -3.29 11.07 0.77
C TRP A 212 -2.23 12.15 0.76
N TYR A 213 -1.53 12.32 1.89
CA TYR A 213 -0.47 13.32 2.02
C TYR A 213 0.64 13.12 0.98
N ARG A 214 0.96 11.87 0.63
CA ARG A 214 1.99 11.60 -0.39
C ARG A 214 1.54 11.96 -1.82
N ASN A 215 0.25 11.87 -2.12
CA ASN A 215 -0.31 12.18 -3.44
C ASN A 215 -0.76 13.64 -3.56
N TRP A 216 -1.01 14.30 -2.43
CA TRP A 216 -1.37 15.71 -2.30
C TRP A 216 -0.64 16.28 -1.07
N PRO A 217 0.67 16.57 -1.20
CA PRO A 217 1.48 17.11 -0.10
C PRO A 217 1.11 18.55 0.27
#